data_AF-A0A956KMU3-F1
#
_entry.id   AF-A0A956KMU3-F1
#
_cell.length_a   1.000
_cell.length_b   1.000
_cell.length_c   1.000
_cell.angle_alpha   90.00
_cell.angle_beta   90.00
_cell.angle_gamma   90.00
#
_symmetry.space_group_name_H-M   'P 1'
#
loop_
_entity.id
_entity.type
_entity.pdbx_description
1 polymer ?
#
loop_
_entity_poly.entity_id
_entity_poly.type
_entity_poly.pdbx_seq_one_letter_code
_entity_poly.pdbx_strand_id
1 'polypeptide(L)'
;MDRPIEPSDPRAHVGVGCLSCHAVRSSTPDGNGSYVLAADAVPIPEPDDEASLERHRAFMGPARDQCASCHRAFIGVETGHPHHLGGTDDPGPWLDSSYAGNKLRLDTPVSERHCVDCHMPREIDDFGGLPDPAIDADGGLRSHRFLGGHSWLAAMRGDAETLGRVQAFLQGVASVDIAAVELGGHRHLLGEGLKPAQLKGRVTVDLVVRNLAVGHRFPGGTRDAQDTWLSLRVLDRDGRELASLDETHGQVHRLRTGVVDGEGKLVSAREVERLRAVAFDHTIGPRDAVVVRYAVALPEGLESAGPLRIEARLLHRSRTLELADLTCAESKSKQGRAFLRASERLLGQRLDPCVDLPVTEVARHVIELGSESPASEQRPAHERLWELGIALDHQVQERLPEAREALDAALARVEAPDFCDRTGLSPAERDHARARILAALGSVAARQGRVDEALDLADQVAALLPEHPYPHLLRGRALAKVWRWAQAVPHLERALAASPRSPTLAAELALAL
;
A
#
# COMPACT_ATOMS: atom_id res chain seq x y z
N MET A 1 -3.12 31.02 -17.04
CA MET A 1 -1.94 31.91 -16.98
C MET A 1 -1.69 32.43 -18.37
N ASP A 2 -1.59 33.74 -18.55
CA ASP A 2 -1.57 34.36 -19.89
C ASP A 2 -0.16 34.37 -20.52
N ARG A 3 0.84 33.91 -19.78
CA ARG A 3 2.23 33.75 -20.24
C ARG A 3 2.96 32.62 -19.49
N PRO A 4 4.01 32.04 -20.08
CA PRO A 4 4.88 31.09 -19.39
C PRO A 4 5.47 31.67 -18.09
N ILE A 5 5.64 30.84 -17.07
CA ILE A 5 6.42 31.20 -15.89
C ILE A 5 7.90 31.00 -16.22
N GLU A 6 8.68 32.07 -16.12
CA GLU A 6 10.13 32.01 -16.32
C GLU A 6 10.81 31.22 -15.19
N PRO A 7 11.90 30.48 -15.45
CA PRO A 7 12.59 29.68 -14.42
C PRO A 7 13.10 30.48 -13.23
N SER A 8 13.32 31.78 -13.40
CA SER A 8 13.79 32.69 -12.36
C SER A 8 12.67 33.35 -11.55
N ASP A 9 11.41 33.15 -11.94
CA ASP A 9 10.24 33.69 -11.26
C ASP A 9 10.03 32.97 -9.91
N PRO A 10 9.92 33.69 -8.78
CA PRO A 10 9.73 33.07 -7.47
C PRO A 10 8.57 32.07 -7.42
N ARG A 11 7.51 32.28 -8.20
CA ARG A 11 6.34 31.39 -8.25
C ARG A 11 6.68 29.97 -8.71
N ALA A 12 7.75 29.79 -9.48
CA ALA A 12 8.23 28.47 -9.88
C ALA A 12 8.86 27.67 -8.71
N HIS A 13 9.18 28.33 -7.58
CA HIS A 13 9.97 27.78 -6.49
C HIS A 13 9.20 27.62 -5.17
N VAL A 14 7.98 28.16 -5.06
CA VAL A 14 7.21 28.19 -3.79
C VAL A 14 6.75 26.78 -3.34
N GLY A 15 6.42 25.89 -4.29
CA GLY A 15 5.89 24.57 -3.96
C GLY A 15 4.61 24.62 -3.12
N VAL A 16 4.46 23.69 -2.18
CA VAL A 16 3.37 23.66 -1.19
C VAL A 16 3.86 24.31 0.10
N GLY A 17 3.54 25.59 0.30
CA GLY A 17 3.88 26.35 1.51
C GLY A 17 2.77 26.33 2.57
N CYS A 18 3.03 26.92 3.75
CA CYS A 18 2.10 26.91 4.90
C CYS A 18 0.68 27.39 4.55
N LEU A 19 0.58 28.44 3.73
CA LEU A 19 -0.69 29.01 3.27
C LEU A 19 -1.55 28.01 2.49
N SER A 20 -0.95 27.05 1.79
CA SER A 20 -1.68 26.06 0.99
C SER A 20 -2.60 25.19 1.86
N CYS A 21 -2.25 25.01 3.13
CA CYS A 21 -3.01 24.21 4.08
C CYS A 21 -3.71 25.09 5.13
N HIS A 22 -2.96 26.00 5.77
CA HIS A 22 -3.46 26.77 6.92
C HIS A 22 -4.37 27.94 6.54
N ALA A 23 -4.37 28.38 5.27
CA ALA A 23 -5.33 29.38 4.80
C ALA A 23 -6.63 28.77 4.24
N VAL A 24 -6.79 27.43 4.25
CA VAL A 24 -8.01 26.79 3.76
C VAL A 24 -9.17 27.09 4.71
N ARG A 25 -10.18 27.83 4.22
CA ARG A 25 -11.41 28.16 4.96
C ARG A 25 -12.46 27.05 4.88
N SER A 26 -12.51 26.36 3.75
CA SER A 26 -13.38 25.20 3.53
C SER A 26 -12.79 24.32 2.42
N SER A 27 -13.08 23.03 2.45
CA SER A 27 -12.67 22.09 1.41
C SER A 27 -13.74 21.02 1.21
N THR A 28 -13.77 20.43 0.02
CA THR A 28 -14.56 19.24 -0.29
C THR A 28 -13.63 18.11 -0.74
N PRO A 29 -14.05 16.85 -0.63
CA PRO A 29 -13.25 15.70 -1.03
C PRO A 29 -13.33 15.42 -2.55
N ASP A 30 -13.73 16.39 -3.37
CA ASP A 30 -13.92 16.19 -4.82
C ASP A 30 -12.59 16.03 -5.56
N GLY A 31 -11.52 16.60 -5.00
CA GLY A 31 -10.16 16.54 -5.55
C GLY A 31 -9.80 17.74 -6.43
N ASN A 32 -8.65 17.68 -7.11
CA ASN A 32 -8.16 18.74 -8.01
C ASN A 32 -8.12 20.15 -7.39
N GLY A 33 -7.80 20.25 -6.10
CA GLY A 33 -7.71 21.52 -5.39
C GLY A 33 -9.06 22.11 -4.97
N SER A 34 -10.02 21.25 -4.63
CA SER A 34 -11.37 21.60 -4.19
C SER A 34 -11.40 22.24 -2.79
N TYR A 35 -10.89 23.47 -2.69
CA TYR A 35 -10.84 24.26 -1.45
C TYR A 35 -11.01 25.77 -1.70
N VAL A 36 -11.36 26.50 -0.65
CA VAL A 36 -11.38 27.97 -0.62
C VAL A 36 -10.23 28.46 0.24
N LEU A 37 -9.28 29.18 -0.35
CA LEU A 37 -8.16 29.81 0.37
C LEU A 37 -8.52 31.23 0.82
N ALA A 38 -8.16 31.55 2.06
CA ALA A 38 -8.10 32.93 2.53
C ALA A 38 -6.93 33.66 1.86
N ALA A 39 -7.15 34.93 1.51
CA ALA A 39 -6.11 35.83 1.02
C ALA A 39 -5.49 36.68 2.14
N ASP A 40 -5.83 36.38 3.41
CA ASP A 40 -5.30 37.07 4.57
C ASP A 40 -3.78 36.89 4.65
N ALA A 41 -3.08 37.95 5.02
CA ALA A 41 -1.63 37.88 5.24
C ALA A 41 -1.33 36.96 6.43
N VAL A 42 -0.34 36.07 6.27
CA VAL A 42 0.16 35.27 7.41
C VAL A 42 0.76 36.21 8.45
N PRO A 43 0.29 36.19 9.71
CA PRO A 43 1.00 36.83 10.78
C PRO A 43 2.31 36.07 11.03
N ILE A 44 3.44 36.61 10.56
CA ILE A 44 4.77 36.02 10.82
C ILE A 44 5.10 36.26 12.30
N PRO A 45 5.47 35.22 13.06
CA PRO A 45 5.67 35.34 14.50
C PRO A 45 6.97 36.10 14.79
N GLU A 46 6.92 36.99 15.79
CA GLU A 46 8.10 37.57 16.41
C GLU A 46 8.44 36.71 17.64
N PRO A 47 9.63 36.07 17.71
CA PRO A 47 9.95 35.09 18.75
C PRO A 47 9.79 35.59 20.19
N ASP A 48 10.03 36.88 20.42
CA ASP A 48 10.02 37.51 21.74
C ASP A 48 8.68 38.21 22.08
N ASP A 49 7.65 38.12 21.23
CA ASP A 49 6.31 38.69 21.47
C ASP A 49 5.25 37.59 21.56
N GLU A 50 4.81 37.26 22.78
CA GLU A 50 3.79 36.24 23.02
C GLU A 50 2.47 36.55 22.29
N ALA A 51 2.09 37.83 22.14
CA ALA A 51 0.88 38.19 21.41
C ALA A 51 1.05 37.93 19.89
N SER A 52 2.27 38.09 19.37
CA SER A 52 2.61 37.71 17.98
C SER A 52 2.56 36.20 17.79
N LEU A 53 3.13 35.44 18.73
CA LEU A 53 3.07 33.98 18.72
C LEU A 53 1.62 33.48 18.79
N GLU A 54 0.79 34.07 19.64
CA GLU A 54 -0.63 33.72 19.77
C GLU A 54 -1.40 33.99 18.46
N ARG A 55 -1.19 35.15 17.82
CA ARG A 55 -1.79 35.46 16.51
C ARG A 55 -1.36 34.45 15.43
N HIS A 56 -0.08 34.07 15.42
CA HIS A 56 0.44 33.08 14.50
C HIS A 56 -0.18 31.70 14.71
N ARG A 57 -0.19 31.20 15.95
CA ARG A 57 -0.79 29.90 16.30
C ARG A 57 -2.28 29.85 15.97
N ALA A 58 -3.01 30.94 16.24
CA ALA A 58 -4.43 31.05 15.90
C ALA A 58 -4.66 30.98 14.39
N PHE A 59 -3.82 31.63 13.58
CA PHE A 59 -3.87 31.55 12.12
C PHE A 59 -3.51 30.15 11.62
N MET A 60 -2.45 29.55 12.18
CA MET A 60 -1.96 28.21 11.83
C MET A 60 -2.79 27.07 12.44
N GLY A 61 -4.00 27.36 12.93
CA GLY A 61 -4.91 26.39 13.52
C GLY A 61 -5.01 25.07 12.75
N PRO A 62 -5.52 24.01 13.38
CA PRO A 62 -5.31 22.65 12.92
C PRO A 62 -5.79 22.46 11.48
N ALA A 63 -4.86 22.10 10.59
CA ALA A 63 -5.20 21.63 9.25
C ALA A 63 -5.95 20.30 9.38
N ARG A 64 -7.27 20.32 9.18
CA ARG A 64 -8.09 19.10 9.22
C ARG A 64 -8.97 19.06 7.97
N ASP A 65 -8.96 17.89 7.35
CA ASP A 65 -9.83 17.45 6.26
C ASP A 65 -9.53 17.97 4.85
N GLN A 66 -8.55 18.86 4.65
CA GLN A 66 -8.19 19.31 3.30
C GLN A 66 -7.33 18.31 2.50
N CYS A 67 -6.76 17.27 3.13
CA CYS A 67 -5.88 16.31 2.42
C CYS A 67 -6.58 15.72 1.19
N ALA A 68 -7.88 15.42 1.28
CA ALA A 68 -8.66 14.84 0.20
C ALA A 68 -8.78 15.75 -1.04
N SER A 69 -8.77 17.07 -0.86
CA SER A 69 -8.82 18.03 -1.97
C SER A 69 -7.59 17.97 -2.88
N CYS A 70 -6.44 17.50 -2.36
CA CYS A 70 -5.18 17.40 -3.10
C CYS A 70 -4.79 15.93 -3.39
N HIS A 71 -5.10 15.01 -2.48
CA HIS A 71 -4.83 13.57 -2.60
C HIS A 71 -5.94 12.80 -3.33
N ARG A 72 -6.91 13.52 -3.88
CA ARG A 72 -7.77 13.06 -4.97
C ARG A 72 -7.53 13.94 -6.18
N ALA A 73 -7.28 13.32 -7.32
CA ALA A 73 -7.04 14.00 -8.58
C ALA A 73 -7.64 13.23 -9.74
N PHE A 74 -8.01 13.95 -10.78
CA PHE A 74 -8.51 13.40 -12.03
C PHE A 74 -8.16 14.33 -13.18
N ILE A 75 -8.23 13.81 -14.40
CA ILE A 75 -8.10 14.60 -15.63
C ILE A 75 -9.35 14.37 -16.49
N GLY A 76 -9.68 15.33 -17.35
CA GLY A 76 -10.92 15.31 -18.11
C GLY A 76 -10.88 16.20 -19.33
N VAL A 77 -12.06 16.47 -19.88
CA VAL A 77 -12.22 17.29 -21.10
C VAL A 77 -11.69 18.71 -20.88
N GLU A 78 -11.83 19.23 -19.66
CA GLU A 78 -11.29 20.50 -19.22
C GLU A 78 -9.75 20.58 -19.23
N THR A 79 -9.06 19.44 -19.17
CA THR A 79 -7.59 19.36 -19.28
C THR A 79 -7.12 18.85 -20.64
N GLY A 80 -8.01 18.81 -21.65
CA GLY A 80 -7.70 18.39 -23.02
C GLY A 80 -7.75 16.88 -23.26
N HIS A 81 -8.30 16.11 -22.32
CA HIS A 81 -8.45 14.66 -22.44
C HIS A 81 -9.80 14.30 -23.07
N PRO A 82 -9.92 13.17 -23.78
CA PRO A 82 -11.18 12.81 -24.46
C PRO A 82 -12.31 12.39 -23.49
N HIS A 83 -11.99 12.04 -22.24
CA HIS A 83 -12.94 11.61 -21.23
C HIS A 83 -12.33 11.77 -19.83
N HIS A 84 -13.14 11.57 -18.79
CA HIS A 84 -12.69 11.58 -17.41
C HIS A 84 -11.81 10.36 -17.11
N LEU A 85 -10.62 10.59 -16.58
CA LEU A 85 -9.69 9.57 -16.13
C LEU A 85 -9.30 9.88 -14.67
N GLY A 86 -9.56 8.92 -13.78
CA GLY A 86 -9.12 9.01 -12.40
C GLY A 86 -7.60 9.02 -12.29
N GLY A 87 -7.06 9.90 -11.45
CA GLY A 87 -5.64 9.97 -11.10
C GLY A 87 -5.38 9.37 -9.72
N THR A 88 -4.70 10.14 -8.87
CA THR A 88 -4.51 9.78 -7.46
C THR A 88 -5.86 9.75 -6.74
N ASP A 89 -6.12 8.74 -5.93
CA ASP A 89 -7.26 8.69 -5.00
C ASP A 89 -6.85 7.88 -3.77
N ASP A 90 -6.19 8.54 -2.82
CA ASP A 90 -5.91 7.96 -1.51
C ASP A 90 -7.15 8.00 -0.57
N PRO A 91 -8.02 9.03 -0.59
CA PRO A 91 -9.20 9.10 0.28
C PRO A 91 -10.23 7.99 0.06
N GLY A 92 -10.49 7.57 -1.18
CA GLY A 92 -11.48 6.54 -1.48
C GLY A 92 -11.17 5.22 -0.75
N PRO A 93 -10.03 4.58 -1.03
CA PRO A 93 -9.57 3.39 -0.31
C PRO A 93 -9.43 3.61 1.21
N TRP A 94 -9.03 4.82 1.64
CA TRP A 94 -8.96 5.15 3.06
C TRP A 94 -10.29 5.02 3.79
N LEU A 95 -11.38 5.50 3.20
CA LEU A 95 -12.74 5.38 3.78
C LEU A 95 -13.22 3.93 3.91
N ASP A 96 -12.65 3.02 3.11
CA ASP A 96 -12.89 1.58 3.19
C ASP A 96 -11.96 0.85 4.18
N SER A 97 -11.02 1.56 4.80
CA SER A 97 -10.06 1.00 5.75
C SER A 97 -10.54 1.07 7.19
N SER A 98 -10.07 0.12 8.02
CA SER A 98 -10.35 0.12 9.46
C SER A 98 -9.78 1.35 10.18
N TYR A 99 -8.76 2.02 9.62
CA TYR A 99 -8.25 3.28 10.17
C TYR A 99 -9.26 4.43 10.07
N ALA A 100 -10.19 4.38 9.11
CA ALA A 100 -11.30 5.33 8.98
C ALA A 100 -12.55 4.90 9.78
N GLY A 101 -12.43 3.91 10.66
CA GLY A 101 -13.55 3.34 11.43
C GLY A 101 -14.45 2.39 10.63
N ASN A 102 -14.00 1.95 9.45
CA ASN A 102 -14.77 1.02 8.63
C ASN A 102 -14.76 -0.40 9.23
N LYS A 103 -15.92 -1.04 9.25
CA LYS A 103 -16.18 -2.36 9.88
C LYS A 103 -16.43 -3.48 8.85
N LEU A 104 -16.17 -3.22 7.57
CA LEU A 104 -16.42 -4.14 6.45
C LEU A 104 -15.32 -5.19 6.26
N ARG A 105 -14.36 -5.27 7.18
CA ARG A 105 -13.29 -6.28 7.17
C ARG A 105 -13.25 -6.98 8.53
N LEU A 106 -13.03 -8.29 8.50
CA LEU A 106 -12.62 -9.07 9.66
C LEU A 106 -11.11 -9.20 9.60
N ASP A 107 -10.42 -8.46 10.45
CA ASP A 107 -8.96 -8.39 10.50
C ASP A 107 -8.46 -8.15 11.93
N THR A 108 -7.15 -8.16 12.14
CA THR A 108 -6.55 -7.68 13.40
C THR A 108 -7.04 -6.25 13.66
N PRO A 109 -7.64 -5.96 14.83
CA PRO A 109 -8.11 -4.62 15.17
C PRO A 109 -6.97 -3.59 15.11
N VAL A 110 -7.26 -2.43 14.54
CA VAL A 110 -6.36 -1.27 14.53
C VAL A 110 -7.08 -0.07 15.13
N SER A 111 -6.34 0.83 15.77
CA SER A 111 -6.89 2.11 16.21
C SER A 111 -7.24 2.97 15.00
N GLU A 112 -8.37 3.67 15.06
CA GLU A 112 -8.69 4.73 14.11
C GLU A 112 -7.59 5.79 14.12
N ARG A 113 -7.30 6.36 12.95
CA ARG A 113 -6.26 7.37 12.75
C ARG A 113 -6.75 8.41 11.77
N HIS A 114 -5.99 9.48 11.58
CA HIS A 114 -6.13 10.43 10.48
C HIS A 114 -4.85 10.45 9.63
N CYS A 115 -4.92 11.04 8.43
CA CYS A 115 -3.77 11.16 7.52
C CYS A 115 -2.54 11.76 8.23
N VAL A 116 -2.75 12.79 9.05
CA VAL A 116 -1.70 13.49 9.80
C VAL A 116 -1.06 12.64 10.89
N ASP A 117 -1.73 11.60 11.40
CA ASP A 117 -1.15 10.73 12.43
C ASP A 117 -0.04 9.83 11.89
N CYS A 118 -0.11 9.49 10.60
CA CYS A 118 0.92 8.70 9.91
C CYS A 118 1.90 9.57 9.13
N HIS A 119 1.41 10.57 8.39
CA HIS A 119 2.23 11.37 7.48
C HIS A 119 2.88 12.59 8.16
N MET A 120 2.32 13.08 9.27
CA MET A 120 2.89 14.17 10.08
C MET A 120 3.12 13.68 11.52
N PRO A 121 4.00 12.67 11.73
CA PRO A 121 4.25 12.15 13.06
C PRO A 121 4.71 13.26 13.99
N ARG A 122 4.42 13.11 15.29
CA ARG A 122 4.96 14.02 16.30
C ARG A 122 6.47 13.83 16.39
N GLU A 123 7.22 14.92 16.26
CA GLU A 123 8.65 14.98 16.53
C GLU A 123 8.85 15.62 17.91
N ILE A 124 9.62 14.94 18.75
CA ILE A 124 10.08 15.40 20.05
C ILE A 124 11.58 15.55 19.90
N ASP A 125 12.02 16.59 19.20
CA ASP A 125 13.43 16.96 19.23
C ASP A 125 13.59 18.46 19.04
N ASP A 126 14.54 18.98 19.79
CA ASP A 126 14.88 20.39 19.92
C ASP A 126 15.52 20.85 18.61
N PHE A 127 14.89 21.79 17.88
CA PHE A 127 15.40 22.38 16.64
C PHE A 127 16.65 23.25 16.91
N GLY A 128 17.71 22.63 17.39
CA GLY A 128 18.98 23.29 17.72
C GLY A 128 18.90 24.23 18.93
N GLY A 129 18.00 24.02 19.89
CA GLY A 129 17.92 24.82 21.12
C GLY A 129 17.05 26.07 21.02
N LEU A 130 16.37 26.29 19.89
CA LEU A 130 15.41 27.39 19.73
C LEU A 130 14.00 26.85 20.04
N PRO A 131 13.25 27.48 20.97
CA PRO A 131 11.87 27.11 21.21
C PRO A 131 11.07 27.40 19.93
N ASP A 132 10.76 26.35 19.17
CA ASP A 132 9.88 26.48 18.01
C ASP A 132 8.49 26.87 18.55
N PRO A 133 7.95 28.04 18.16
CA PRO A 133 6.66 28.51 18.66
C PRO A 133 5.48 27.60 18.26
N ALA A 134 5.69 26.64 17.36
CA ALA A 134 4.75 25.58 17.00
C ALA A 134 4.80 24.34 17.91
N ILE A 135 5.71 24.28 18.89
CA ILE A 135 5.71 23.24 19.93
C ILE A 135 4.44 23.36 20.77
N ASP A 136 3.68 22.27 20.85
CA ASP A 136 2.48 22.21 21.66
C ASP A 136 2.80 22.06 23.16
N ALA A 137 1.76 22.12 23.99
CA ALA A 137 1.90 22.00 25.45
C ALA A 137 2.51 20.66 25.90
N ASP A 138 2.51 19.62 25.05
CA ASP A 138 3.10 18.31 25.32
C ASP A 138 4.60 18.26 24.93
N GLY A 139 5.18 19.36 24.45
CA GLY A 139 6.58 19.45 24.05
C GLY A 139 6.88 18.86 22.68
N GLY A 140 5.85 18.63 21.83
CA GLY A 140 6.01 18.06 20.50
C GLY A 140 5.51 18.97 19.39
N LEU A 141 5.97 18.73 18.17
CA LEU A 141 5.46 19.37 16.96
C LEU A 141 5.02 18.33 15.93
N ARG A 142 4.08 18.69 15.05
CA ARG A 142 3.72 17.84 13.92
C ARG A 142 4.74 18.05 12.80
N SER A 143 5.44 16.98 12.42
CA SER A 143 6.44 17.03 11.35
C SER A 143 5.80 17.44 10.02
N HIS A 144 6.37 18.46 9.38
CA HIS A 144 5.98 18.88 8.03
C HIS A 144 6.86 18.24 6.94
N ARG A 145 7.57 17.14 7.27
CA ARG A 145 8.31 16.34 6.29
C ARG A 145 7.39 15.49 5.40
N PHE A 146 6.15 15.26 5.84
CA PHE A 146 5.16 14.45 5.13
C PHE A 146 5.71 13.08 4.72
N LEU A 147 6.11 12.27 5.71
CA LEU A 147 6.73 10.96 5.46
C LEU A 147 5.82 10.11 4.58
N GLY A 148 6.39 9.43 3.58
CA GLY A 148 5.64 8.67 2.59
C GLY A 148 6.59 7.89 1.69
N GLY A 149 6.19 7.60 0.44
CA GLY A 149 7.03 6.88 -0.52
C GLY A 149 8.11 7.71 -1.23
N HIS A 150 8.19 9.03 -1.01
CA HIS A 150 9.01 9.89 -1.86
C HIS A 150 10.44 10.12 -1.36
N SER A 151 11.30 9.10 -1.52
CA SER A 151 12.71 9.16 -1.12
C SER A 151 13.59 10.03 -2.03
N TRP A 152 13.23 10.18 -3.31
CA TRP A 152 14.14 10.76 -4.31
C TRP A 152 14.36 12.26 -4.15
N LEU A 153 13.34 13.04 -3.79
CA LEU A 153 13.52 14.48 -3.56
C LEU A 153 14.46 14.77 -2.39
N ALA A 154 14.41 13.97 -1.31
CA ALA A 154 15.36 14.08 -0.21
C ALA A 154 16.81 13.83 -0.70
N ALA A 155 17.00 12.82 -1.54
CA ALA A 155 18.30 12.56 -2.16
C ALA A 155 18.76 13.70 -3.08
N MET A 156 17.88 14.26 -3.93
CA MET A 156 18.21 15.40 -4.79
C MET A 156 18.67 16.62 -3.98
N ARG A 157 18.11 16.81 -2.78
CA ARG A 157 18.47 17.91 -1.87
C ARG A 157 19.75 17.66 -1.07
N GLY A 158 20.31 16.45 -1.11
CA GLY A 158 21.38 16.04 -0.19
C GLY A 158 20.93 15.93 1.26
N ASP A 159 19.64 15.70 1.49
CA ASP A 159 18.99 15.66 2.81
C ASP A 159 18.96 14.21 3.35
N ALA A 160 20.10 13.77 3.89
CA ALA A 160 20.29 12.41 4.38
C ALA A 160 19.39 12.09 5.59
N GLU A 161 19.05 13.08 6.41
CA GLU A 161 18.18 12.89 7.58
C GLU A 161 16.75 12.57 7.15
N THR A 162 16.15 13.38 6.27
CA THR A 162 14.80 13.11 5.75
C THR A 162 14.78 11.82 4.95
N LEU A 163 15.83 11.52 4.17
CA LEU A 163 15.94 10.26 3.44
C LEU A 163 15.90 9.06 4.41
N GLY A 164 16.71 9.08 5.47
CA GLY A 164 16.74 8.02 6.47
C GLY A 164 15.38 7.83 7.16
N ARG A 165 14.69 8.94 7.51
CA ARG A 165 13.34 8.89 8.10
C ARG A 165 12.30 8.31 7.15
N VAL A 166 12.34 8.67 5.86
CA VAL A 166 11.45 8.12 4.83
C VAL A 166 11.68 6.63 4.65
N GLN A 167 12.95 6.19 4.59
CA GLN A 167 13.28 4.77 4.44
C GLN A 167 12.84 3.96 5.68
N ALA A 168 13.07 4.49 6.88
CA ALA A 168 12.60 3.87 8.12
C ALA A 168 11.07 3.81 8.18
N PHE A 169 10.37 4.85 7.73
CA PHE A 169 8.90 4.86 7.65
C PHE A 169 8.37 3.77 6.71
N LEU A 170 9.04 3.52 5.59
CA LEU A 170 8.62 2.50 4.62
C LEU A 170 8.89 1.06 5.07
N GLN A 171 9.84 0.82 5.97
CA GLN A 171 10.14 -0.52 6.45
C GLN A 171 8.95 -1.08 7.25
N GLY A 172 8.45 -2.25 6.85
CA GLY A 172 7.35 -2.93 7.53
C GLY A 172 5.93 -2.40 7.25
N VAL A 173 5.75 -1.40 6.37
CA VAL A 173 4.39 -0.94 5.98
C VAL A 173 3.63 -1.99 5.16
N ALA A 174 4.38 -2.87 4.51
CA ALA A 174 3.90 -4.05 3.80
C ALA A 174 4.84 -5.22 4.10
N SER A 175 4.37 -6.45 3.96
CA SER A 175 5.19 -7.67 4.05
C SER A 175 5.31 -8.37 2.71
N VAL A 176 6.36 -9.18 2.58
CA VAL A 176 6.45 -10.24 1.58
C VAL A 176 6.55 -11.56 2.33
N ASP A 177 5.92 -12.61 1.83
CA ASP A 177 5.98 -13.96 2.39
C ASP A 177 6.15 -14.99 1.28
N ILE A 178 6.84 -16.09 1.59
CA ILE A 178 6.98 -17.25 0.71
C ILE A 178 5.95 -18.29 1.19
N ALA A 179 4.76 -18.26 0.60
CA ALA A 179 3.60 -18.92 1.18
C ALA A 179 3.31 -20.31 0.58
N ALA A 180 3.80 -20.59 -0.63
CA ALA A 180 3.79 -21.93 -1.19
C ALA A 180 4.96 -22.15 -2.15
N VAL A 181 5.43 -23.39 -2.22
CA VAL A 181 6.46 -23.82 -3.17
C VAL A 181 5.91 -24.98 -3.96
N GLU A 182 5.91 -24.87 -5.28
CA GLU A 182 5.53 -25.95 -6.19
C GLU A 182 6.80 -26.52 -6.84
N LEU A 183 6.96 -27.83 -6.71
CA LEU A 183 8.10 -28.57 -7.21
C LEU A 183 7.64 -29.96 -7.67
N GLY A 184 8.07 -30.37 -8.87
CA GLY A 184 7.75 -31.70 -9.39
C GLY A 184 6.24 -31.93 -9.60
N GLY A 185 5.48 -30.86 -9.83
CA GLY A 185 4.02 -30.90 -9.99
C GLY A 185 3.24 -30.97 -8.67
N HIS A 186 3.92 -30.87 -7.51
CA HIS A 186 3.29 -30.87 -6.20
C HIS A 186 3.46 -29.53 -5.51
N ARG A 187 2.39 -29.01 -4.92
CA ARG A 187 2.37 -27.77 -4.15
C ARG A 187 2.60 -28.08 -2.67
N HIS A 188 3.50 -27.34 -2.06
CA HIS A 188 3.89 -27.45 -0.66
C HIS A 188 3.60 -26.11 0.02
N LEU A 189 2.54 -26.05 0.82
CA LEU A 189 2.18 -24.87 1.58
C LEU A 189 3.30 -24.56 2.59
N LEU A 190 3.72 -23.29 2.64
CA LEU A 190 4.84 -22.78 3.44
C LEU A 190 6.20 -23.50 3.18
N GLY A 191 6.31 -24.29 2.12
CA GLY A 191 7.49 -25.13 1.85
C GLY A 191 7.61 -26.34 2.78
N GLU A 192 6.60 -26.65 3.58
CA GLU A 192 6.62 -27.76 4.54
C GLU A 192 6.69 -29.13 3.84
N GLY A 193 7.41 -30.07 4.46
CA GLY A 193 7.47 -31.47 4.02
C GLY A 193 8.36 -31.74 2.80
N LEU A 194 9.08 -30.74 2.28
CA LEU A 194 10.06 -30.91 1.20
C LEU A 194 11.35 -31.55 1.73
N LYS A 195 11.82 -32.60 1.05
CA LYS A 195 13.11 -33.26 1.33
C LYS A 195 14.19 -32.79 0.36
N PRO A 196 15.49 -32.80 0.75
CA PRO A 196 16.59 -32.40 -0.13
C PRO A 196 16.61 -33.11 -1.50
N ALA A 197 16.31 -34.41 -1.54
CA ALA A 197 16.28 -35.19 -2.78
C ALA A 197 15.21 -34.73 -3.80
N GLN A 198 14.23 -33.94 -3.34
CA GLN A 198 13.21 -33.35 -4.20
C GLN A 198 13.67 -32.03 -4.81
N LEU A 199 14.71 -31.36 -4.31
CA LEU A 199 15.10 -30.00 -4.71
C LEU A 199 15.82 -29.96 -6.07
N LYS A 200 15.09 -30.24 -7.15
CA LYS A 200 15.60 -30.28 -8.54
C LYS A 200 14.57 -29.79 -9.55
N GLY A 201 15.06 -29.30 -10.69
CA GLY A 201 14.22 -28.86 -11.81
C GLY A 201 13.61 -27.48 -11.60
N ARG A 202 12.40 -27.27 -12.12
CA ARG A 202 11.69 -25.99 -12.02
C ARG A 202 11.05 -25.85 -10.64
N VAL A 203 11.44 -24.81 -9.92
CA VAL A 203 10.81 -24.40 -8.66
C VAL A 203 9.91 -23.23 -8.95
N THR A 204 8.66 -23.33 -8.50
CA THR A 204 7.69 -22.25 -8.56
C THR A 204 7.36 -21.81 -7.14
N VAL A 205 7.29 -20.51 -6.90
CA VAL A 205 7.15 -19.93 -5.56
C VAL A 205 6.00 -18.92 -5.59
N ASP A 206 5.03 -19.12 -4.72
CA ASP A 206 3.96 -18.14 -4.45
C ASP A 206 4.45 -17.13 -3.42
N LEU A 207 4.73 -15.92 -3.89
CA LEU A 207 5.07 -14.77 -3.06
C LEU A 207 3.80 -14.00 -2.70
N VAL A 208 3.47 -13.92 -1.43
CA VAL A 208 2.34 -13.13 -0.94
C VAL A 208 2.84 -11.78 -0.48
N VAL A 209 2.28 -10.70 -1.03
CA VAL A 209 2.53 -9.34 -0.55
C VAL A 209 1.29 -8.84 0.15
N ARG A 210 1.43 -8.39 1.39
CA ARG A 210 0.33 -7.86 2.19
C ARG A 210 0.56 -6.40 2.55
N ASN A 211 -0.46 -5.58 2.34
CA ASN A 211 -0.49 -4.22 2.87
C ASN A 211 -0.85 -4.27 4.36
N LEU A 212 0.11 -3.92 5.24
CA LEU A 212 -0.06 -4.07 6.69
C LEU A 212 -0.58 -2.81 7.36
N ALA A 213 0.04 -1.67 7.06
CA ALA A 213 -0.13 -0.43 7.81
C ALA A 213 -0.63 0.75 6.98
N VAL A 214 -0.76 0.58 5.65
CA VAL A 214 -1.21 1.66 4.77
C VAL A 214 -2.72 1.64 4.70
N GLY A 215 -3.35 2.69 5.24
CA GLY A 215 -4.81 2.82 5.23
C GLY A 215 -5.40 3.13 3.85
N HIS A 216 -4.58 3.44 2.86
CA HIS A 216 -4.98 3.51 1.44
C HIS A 216 -4.29 2.39 0.65
N ARG A 217 -4.29 2.47 -0.69
CA ARG A 217 -3.61 1.47 -1.51
C ARG A 217 -2.10 1.52 -1.35
N PHE A 218 -1.44 0.38 -1.46
CA PHE A 218 0.01 0.25 -1.43
C PHE A 218 0.55 -0.34 -2.75
N PRO A 219 1.54 0.31 -3.40
CA PRO A 219 1.97 1.69 -3.19
C PRO A 219 0.83 2.69 -3.47
N GLY A 220 0.85 3.84 -2.78
CA GLY A 220 -0.18 4.89 -2.89
C GLY A 220 0.27 6.13 -3.67
N GLY A 221 -0.52 7.20 -3.61
CA GLY A 221 -0.25 8.46 -4.29
C GLY A 221 -0.33 8.32 -5.82
N THR A 222 0.68 8.83 -6.52
CA THR A 222 0.80 8.73 -7.98
C THR A 222 1.20 7.31 -8.41
N ARG A 223 0.26 6.38 -8.36
CA ARG A 223 0.47 4.93 -8.52
C ARG A 223 1.08 4.52 -9.86
N ASP A 224 0.92 5.35 -10.88
CA ASP A 224 1.51 5.21 -12.21
C ASP A 224 3.01 5.57 -12.26
N ALA A 225 3.50 6.34 -11.28
CA ALA A 225 4.91 6.69 -11.16
C ALA A 225 5.66 5.84 -10.14
N GLN A 226 4.96 5.13 -9.24
CA GLN A 226 5.61 4.30 -8.23
C GLN A 226 6.30 3.10 -8.86
N ASP A 227 7.43 2.69 -8.28
CA ASP A 227 8.19 1.54 -8.76
C ASP A 227 8.58 0.66 -7.58
N THR A 228 7.65 -0.22 -7.21
CA THR A 228 7.81 -1.21 -6.14
C THR A 228 7.78 -2.59 -6.75
N TRP A 229 8.77 -3.42 -6.46
CA TRP A 229 8.92 -4.71 -7.13
C TRP A 229 9.36 -5.81 -6.18
N LEU A 230 9.15 -7.05 -6.63
CA LEU A 230 9.58 -8.24 -5.94
C LEU A 230 10.86 -8.79 -6.56
N SER A 231 11.80 -9.18 -5.71
CA SER A 231 12.95 -10.01 -6.12
C SER A 231 12.96 -11.34 -5.37
N LEU A 232 13.53 -12.36 -6.02
CA LEU A 232 13.68 -13.70 -5.48
C LEU A 232 15.11 -14.18 -5.71
N ARG A 233 15.70 -14.82 -4.72
CA ARG A 233 17.00 -15.48 -4.81
C ARG A 233 16.89 -16.87 -4.21
N VAL A 234 17.51 -17.85 -4.86
CA VAL A 234 17.69 -19.21 -4.37
C VAL A 234 19.17 -19.42 -4.14
N LEU A 235 19.53 -19.73 -2.91
CA LEU A 235 20.89 -19.91 -2.44
C LEU A 235 21.09 -21.36 -1.97
N ASP A 236 22.29 -21.89 -2.13
CA ASP A 236 22.69 -23.12 -1.44
C ASP A 236 23.07 -22.84 0.03
N ARG A 237 23.44 -23.90 0.76
CA ARG A 237 23.88 -23.81 2.17
C ARG A 237 25.10 -22.91 2.40
N ASP A 238 25.94 -22.73 1.38
CA ASP A 238 27.18 -21.95 1.43
C ASP A 238 26.93 -20.49 1.02
N GLY A 239 25.68 -20.13 0.70
CA GLY A 239 25.25 -18.80 0.29
C GLY A 239 25.53 -18.49 -1.18
N ARG A 240 25.91 -19.47 -1.99
CA ARG A 240 26.08 -19.30 -3.42
C ARG A 240 24.74 -19.23 -4.11
N GLU A 241 24.60 -18.26 -5.01
CA GLU A 241 23.39 -18.09 -5.81
C GLU A 241 23.26 -19.18 -6.88
N LEU A 242 22.13 -19.89 -6.81
CA LEU A 242 21.74 -20.94 -7.74
C LEU A 242 20.79 -20.42 -8.81
N ALA A 243 19.89 -19.51 -8.42
CA ALA A 243 18.95 -18.84 -9.31
C ALA A 243 18.48 -17.51 -8.70
N SER A 244 18.10 -16.56 -9.54
CA SER A 244 17.51 -15.30 -9.12
C SER A 244 16.47 -14.81 -10.13
N LEU A 245 15.54 -14.02 -9.63
CA LEU A 245 14.67 -13.18 -10.43
C LEU A 245 14.70 -11.78 -9.81
N ASP A 246 15.47 -10.89 -10.43
CA ASP A 246 15.65 -9.50 -10.04
C ASP A 246 15.70 -8.61 -11.29
N GLU A 247 15.92 -7.31 -11.14
CA GLU A 247 15.96 -6.38 -12.26
C GLU A 247 17.10 -6.65 -13.25
N THR A 248 18.14 -7.38 -12.84
CA THR A 248 19.28 -7.76 -13.69
C THR A 248 19.07 -9.11 -14.39
N HIS A 249 18.27 -10.02 -13.81
CA HIS A 249 18.12 -11.40 -14.26
C HIS A 249 16.71 -11.75 -14.79
N GLY A 250 15.85 -10.77 -15.10
CA GLY A 250 14.57 -11.04 -15.75
C GLY A 250 13.53 -9.92 -15.62
N GLN A 251 12.28 -10.25 -15.96
CA GLN A 251 11.15 -9.37 -15.73
C GLN A 251 10.60 -9.57 -14.31
N VAL A 252 10.78 -8.56 -13.45
CA VAL A 252 10.19 -8.54 -12.11
C VAL A 252 8.76 -8.02 -12.14
N HIS A 253 7.91 -8.59 -11.29
CA HIS A 253 6.58 -8.06 -11.04
C HIS A 253 6.65 -6.74 -10.28
N ARG A 254 5.89 -5.76 -10.75
CA ARG A 254 5.80 -4.41 -10.18
C ARG A 254 4.41 -4.11 -9.68
N LEU A 255 4.32 -3.65 -8.43
CA LEU A 255 3.12 -3.15 -7.80
C LEU A 255 2.94 -1.68 -8.19
N ARG A 256 2.25 -1.45 -9.31
CA ARG A 256 1.95 -0.11 -9.84
C ARG A 256 0.69 -0.12 -10.68
N THR A 257 0.19 1.06 -11.02
CA THR A 257 -0.83 1.25 -12.05
C THR A 257 -0.16 1.44 -13.41
N GLY A 258 -0.67 0.81 -14.46
CA GLY A 258 -0.23 1.02 -15.83
C GLY A 258 -1.24 1.86 -16.58
N VAL A 259 -0.82 3.03 -17.09
CA VAL A 259 -1.67 3.92 -17.88
C VAL A 259 -1.13 4.00 -19.30
N VAL A 260 -2.01 3.91 -20.29
CA VAL A 260 -1.67 3.90 -21.72
C VAL A 260 -2.06 5.18 -22.42
N ASP A 261 -1.39 5.47 -23.53
CA ASP A 261 -1.71 6.57 -24.45
C ASP A 261 -2.74 6.17 -25.53
N GLY A 262 -2.94 7.05 -26.51
CA GLY A 262 -3.89 6.85 -27.60
C GLY A 262 -3.54 5.71 -28.57
N GLU A 263 -2.32 5.20 -28.51
CA GLU A 263 -1.86 4.04 -29.30
C GLU A 263 -1.86 2.76 -28.45
N GLY A 264 -2.29 2.83 -27.19
CA GLY A 264 -2.26 1.71 -26.26
C GLY A 264 -0.87 1.43 -25.67
N LYS A 265 0.09 2.35 -25.82
CA LYS A 265 1.44 2.20 -25.26
C LYS A 265 1.48 2.69 -23.82
N LEU A 266 2.14 1.94 -22.93
CA LEU A 266 2.37 2.36 -21.54
C LEU A 266 3.17 3.66 -21.48
N VAL A 267 2.71 4.60 -20.66
CA VAL A 267 3.34 5.91 -20.41
C VAL A 267 4.13 5.84 -19.11
N SER A 268 5.40 5.45 -19.16
CA SER A 268 6.26 5.31 -17.97
C SER A 268 6.83 6.65 -17.48
N ALA A 269 7.03 7.64 -18.35
CA ALA A 269 7.61 8.93 -17.98
C ALA A 269 6.58 9.94 -17.44
N ARG A 270 5.34 9.48 -17.22
CA ARG A 270 4.25 10.27 -16.66
C ARG A 270 3.93 11.56 -17.41
N GLU A 271 3.90 11.47 -18.73
CA GLU A 271 3.41 12.51 -19.62
C GLU A 271 1.88 12.58 -19.49
N VAL A 272 1.39 13.33 -18.49
CA VAL A 272 -0.01 13.33 -18.05
C VAL A 272 -0.96 13.65 -19.21
N GLU A 273 -0.56 14.56 -20.10
CA GLU A 273 -1.31 14.98 -21.29
C GLU A 273 -1.53 13.85 -22.32
N ARG A 274 -0.73 12.79 -22.26
CA ARG A 274 -0.82 11.62 -23.14
C ARG A 274 -1.69 10.51 -22.57
N LEU A 275 -2.04 10.56 -21.29
CA LEU A 275 -2.79 9.48 -20.63
C LEU A 275 -4.19 9.32 -21.24
N ARG A 276 -4.61 8.08 -21.50
CA ARG A 276 -5.91 7.78 -22.10
C ARG A 276 -6.69 6.73 -21.35
N ALA A 277 -6.07 5.68 -20.82
CA ALA A 277 -6.80 4.66 -20.07
C ALA A 277 -5.89 3.93 -19.07
N VAL A 278 -6.46 3.49 -17.95
CA VAL A 278 -5.79 2.54 -17.05
C VAL A 278 -5.84 1.16 -17.69
N ALA A 279 -4.69 0.60 -18.03
CA ALA A 279 -4.57 -0.75 -18.57
C ALA A 279 -4.58 -1.83 -17.47
N PHE A 280 -3.95 -1.55 -16.33
CA PHE A 280 -3.95 -2.43 -15.16
C PHE A 280 -3.67 -1.67 -13.87
N ASP A 281 -4.04 -2.26 -12.74
CA ASP A 281 -3.74 -1.76 -11.40
C ASP A 281 -3.30 -2.93 -10.51
N HIS A 282 -2.00 -3.02 -10.24
CA HIS A 282 -1.43 -4.04 -9.36
C HIS A 282 -1.22 -3.54 -7.92
N THR A 283 -1.81 -2.40 -7.55
CA THR A 283 -1.70 -1.87 -6.18
C THR A 283 -2.66 -2.58 -5.24
N ILE A 284 -2.21 -2.77 -4.00
CA ILE A 284 -2.86 -3.60 -3.00
C ILE A 284 -3.79 -2.73 -2.15
N GLY A 285 -5.04 -3.13 -1.98
CA GLY A 285 -6.00 -2.44 -1.10
C GLY A 285 -5.51 -2.33 0.36
N PRO A 286 -6.11 -1.45 1.18
CA PRO A 286 -5.79 -1.38 2.60
C PRO A 286 -6.05 -2.73 3.26
N ARG A 287 -5.08 -3.21 4.06
CA ARG A 287 -5.17 -4.49 4.79
C ARG A 287 -5.39 -5.72 3.90
N ASP A 288 -5.13 -5.59 2.59
CA ASP A 288 -5.35 -6.64 1.61
C ASP A 288 -4.03 -7.32 1.22
N ALA A 289 -4.11 -8.42 0.46
CA ALA A 289 -2.94 -9.13 -0.02
C ALA A 289 -3.09 -9.56 -1.49
N VAL A 290 -1.96 -9.71 -2.18
CA VAL A 290 -1.87 -10.24 -3.54
C VAL A 290 -0.81 -11.32 -3.62
N VAL A 291 -0.97 -12.27 -4.53
CA VAL A 291 0.00 -13.32 -4.79
C VAL A 291 0.68 -13.10 -6.14
N VAL A 292 2.00 -13.28 -6.15
CA VAL A 292 2.83 -13.26 -7.35
C VAL A 292 3.57 -14.58 -7.43
N ARG A 293 3.37 -15.30 -8.54
CA ARG A 293 4.00 -16.59 -8.77
C ARG A 293 5.28 -16.42 -9.59
N TYR A 294 6.42 -16.70 -8.98
CA TYR A 294 7.70 -16.74 -9.66
C TYR A 294 8.13 -18.17 -9.95
N ALA A 295 8.82 -18.37 -11.06
CA ALA A 295 9.37 -19.68 -11.40
C ALA A 295 10.83 -19.53 -11.83
N VAL A 296 11.70 -20.35 -11.26
CA VAL A 296 13.13 -20.39 -11.54
C VAL A 296 13.57 -21.83 -11.79
N ALA A 297 14.56 -22.00 -12.67
CA ALA A 297 15.17 -23.30 -12.91
C ALA A 297 16.35 -23.48 -11.95
N LEU A 298 16.35 -24.59 -11.21
CA LEU A 298 17.49 -24.99 -10.42
C LEU A 298 18.56 -25.65 -11.32
N PRO A 299 19.85 -25.39 -11.05
CA PRO A 299 20.94 -26.12 -11.70
C PRO A 299 20.86 -27.65 -11.50
N GLU A 300 21.45 -28.43 -12.40
CA GLU A 300 21.61 -29.87 -12.20
C GLU A 300 22.70 -30.18 -11.16
N GLY A 301 22.65 -31.36 -10.53
CA GLY A 301 23.70 -31.82 -9.60
C GLY A 301 23.67 -31.20 -8.19
N LEU A 302 22.52 -30.69 -7.74
CA LEU A 302 22.35 -30.08 -6.40
C LEU A 302 22.34 -31.08 -5.22
N GLU A 303 22.75 -32.31 -5.44
CA GLU A 303 22.77 -33.39 -4.43
C GLU A 303 23.63 -33.03 -3.21
N SER A 304 24.60 -32.13 -3.38
CA SER A 304 25.49 -31.59 -2.35
C SER A 304 25.16 -30.16 -1.89
N ALA A 305 24.13 -29.51 -2.45
CA ALA A 305 23.78 -28.12 -2.18
C ALA A 305 23.15 -27.90 -0.78
N GLY A 306 22.81 -28.98 -0.07
CA GLY A 306 22.18 -28.92 1.25
C GLY A 306 20.76 -28.36 1.20
N PRO A 307 20.20 -27.92 2.35
CA PRO A 307 18.94 -27.20 2.34
C PRO A 307 19.08 -25.93 1.48
N LEU A 308 18.08 -25.67 0.64
CA LEU A 308 18.07 -24.47 -0.20
C LEU A 308 17.46 -23.31 0.58
N ARG A 309 18.14 -22.17 0.59
CA ARG A 309 17.62 -20.94 1.16
C ARG A 309 16.94 -20.11 0.08
N ILE A 310 15.63 -19.92 0.19
CA ILE A 310 14.87 -19.03 -0.69
C ILE A 310 14.66 -17.69 0.02
N GLU A 311 15.08 -16.61 -0.62
CA GLU A 311 14.95 -15.25 -0.13
C GLU A 311 14.08 -14.43 -1.08
N ALA A 312 13.00 -13.86 -0.55
CA ALA A 312 12.13 -12.93 -1.26
C ALA A 312 12.26 -11.53 -0.64
N ARG A 313 12.30 -10.49 -1.48
CA ARG A 313 12.37 -9.10 -1.04
C ARG A 313 11.33 -8.25 -1.75
N LEU A 314 10.77 -7.31 -1.01
CA LEU A 314 9.93 -6.23 -1.53
C LEU A 314 10.75 -4.94 -1.50
N LEU A 315 11.01 -4.39 -2.69
CA LEU A 315 11.88 -3.24 -2.89
C LEU A 315 11.06 -2.08 -3.42
N HIS A 316 11.38 -0.87 -2.99
CA HIS A 316 10.68 0.36 -3.38
C HIS A 316 11.64 1.44 -3.83
N ARG A 317 11.34 2.09 -4.94
CA ARG A 317 11.85 3.41 -5.29
C ARG A 317 10.70 4.31 -5.71
N SER A 318 10.85 5.60 -5.44
CA SER A 318 9.72 6.52 -5.53
C SER A 318 9.25 6.84 -6.95
N ARG A 319 10.09 6.63 -7.97
CA ARG A 319 9.80 6.95 -9.38
C ARG A 319 10.29 5.83 -10.30
N THR A 320 9.62 5.66 -11.44
CA THR A 320 10.11 4.86 -12.57
C THR A 320 11.46 5.39 -13.06
N LEU A 321 12.30 4.51 -13.61
CA LEU A 321 13.59 4.90 -14.18
C LEU A 321 13.41 5.90 -15.34
N GLU A 322 12.40 5.72 -16.20
CA GLU A 322 12.17 6.57 -17.36
C GLU A 322 11.84 8.02 -16.98
N LEU A 323 11.02 8.23 -15.94
CA LEU A 323 10.76 9.55 -15.39
C LEU A 323 12.02 10.17 -14.76
N ALA A 324 12.85 9.36 -14.09
CA ALA A 324 14.10 9.87 -13.52
C ALA A 324 15.11 10.29 -14.60
N ASP A 325 15.26 9.50 -15.65
CA ASP A 325 16.10 9.80 -16.80
C ASP A 325 15.64 11.09 -17.50
N LEU A 326 14.34 11.23 -17.74
CA LEU A 326 13.77 12.44 -18.35
C LEU A 326 14.00 13.68 -17.47
N THR A 327 13.80 13.56 -16.17
CA THR A 327 14.02 14.65 -15.20
C THR A 327 15.50 15.06 -15.17
N CYS A 328 16.43 14.10 -15.14
CA CYS A 328 17.86 14.38 -15.21
C CYS A 328 18.24 15.03 -16.55
N ALA A 329 17.68 14.58 -17.66
CA ALA A 329 17.90 15.20 -18.97
C ALA A 329 17.39 16.65 -19.02
N GLU A 330 16.18 16.90 -18.52
CA GLU A 330 15.59 18.25 -18.51
C GLU A 330 16.36 19.21 -17.59
N SER A 331 16.92 18.71 -16.48
CA SER A 331 17.79 19.50 -15.61
C SER A 331 19.02 20.08 -16.34
N LYS A 332 19.45 19.40 -17.42
CA LYS A 332 20.57 19.81 -18.29
C LYS A 332 20.11 20.69 -19.46
N SER A 333 18.83 21.00 -19.59
CA SER A 333 18.35 21.95 -20.59
C SER A 333 18.76 23.39 -20.22
N LYS A 334 18.60 24.35 -21.15
CA LYS A 334 18.82 25.78 -20.83
C LYS A 334 17.86 26.24 -19.72
N GLN A 335 16.62 25.76 -19.76
CA GLN A 335 15.56 26.10 -18.81
C GLN A 335 15.81 25.44 -17.46
N GLY A 336 16.12 24.13 -17.44
CA GLY A 336 16.42 23.38 -16.23
C GLY A 336 17.63 23.95 -15.47
N ARG A 337 18.74 24.25 -16.17
CA ARG A 337 19.89 24.91 -15.53
C ARG A 337 19.56 26.29 -14.97
N ALA A 338 18.67 27.04 -15.63
CA ALA A 338 18.23 28.34 -15.13
C ALA A 338 17.34 28.17 -13.88
N PHE A 339 16.46 27.18 -13.86
CA PHE A 339 15.66 26.81 -12.71
C PHE A 339 16.54 26.44 -11.52
N LEU A 340 17.49 25.52 -11.69
CA LEU A 340 18.39 25.07 -10.61
C LEU A 340 19.20 26.23 -9.99
N ARG A 341 19.77 27.11 -10.82
CA ARG A 341 20.46 28.32 -10.33
C ARG A 341 19.52 29.27 -9.59
N ALA A 342 18.28 29.40 -10.05
CA ALA A 342 17.28 30.21 -9.39
C ALA A 342 16.86 29.61 -8.04
N SER A 343 16.68 28.28 -7.95
CA SER A 343 16.38 27.58 -6.70
C SER A 343 17.49 27.77 -5.67
N GLU A 344 18.75 27.63 -6.06
CA GLU A 344 19.88 27.87 -5.16
C GLU A 344 19.92 29.33 -4.67
N ARG A 345 19.69 30.30 -5.56
CA ARG A 345 19.66 31.72 -5.20
C ARG A 345 18.46 32.11 -4.31
N LEU A 346 17.28 31.59 -4.61
CA LEU A 346 16.03 32.00 -3.97
C LEU A 346 15.73 31.23 -2.68
N LEU A 347 16.09 29.95 -2.64
CA LEU A 347 15.77 29.05 -1.52
C LEU A 347 17.01 28.59 -0.75
N GLY A 348 18.23 28.90 -1.22
CA GLY A 348 19.47 28.34 -0.65
C GLY A 348 19.61 26.83 -0.88
N GLN A 349 18.74 26.23 -1.71
CA GLN A 349 18.69 24.79 -1.91
C GLN A 349 19.33 24.41 -3.24
N ARG A 350 20.45 23.69 -3.16
CA ARG A 350 21.00 22.99 -4.33
C ARG A 350 20.22 21.69 -4.55
N LEU A 351 19.88 21.43 -5.81
CA LEU A 351 19.20 20.22 -6.25
C LEU A 351 20.06 19.49 -7.27
N ASP A 352 20.19 18.17 -7.13
CA ASP A 352 20.77 17.29 -8.13
C ASP A 352 19.71 16.30 -8.65
N PRO A 353 19.01 16.63 -9.74
CA PRO A 353 18.00 15.74 -10.31
C PRO A 353 18.56 14.47 -10.97
N CYS A 354 19.89 14.34 -11.07
CA CYS A 354 20.56 13.19 -11.65
C CYS A 354 21.09 12.19 -10.62
N VAL A 355 20.80 12.40 -9.33
CA VAL A 355 21.14 11.43 -8.29
C VAL A 355 20.39 10.11 -8.50
N ASP A 356 21.08 8.99 -8.25
CA ASP A 356 20.49 7.67 -8.29
C ASP A 356 19.27 7.58 -7.38
N LEU A 357 18.22 6.89 -7.86
CA LEU A 357 16.99 6.67 -7.11
C LEU A 357 17.27 5.81 -5.86
N PRO A 358 17.03 6.31 -4.64
CA PRO A 358 17.22 5.50 -3.45
C PRO A 358 16.25 4.31 -3.44
N VAL A 359 16.81 3.11 -3.31
CA VAL A 359 16.06 1.87 -3.15
C VAL A 359 15.90 1.56 -1.66
N THR A 360 14.68 1.29 -1.25
CA THR A 360 14.33 0.89 0.12
C THR A 360 13.88 -0.55 0.12
N GLU A 361 14.49 -1.40 0.94
CA GLU A 361 13.94 -2.72 1.23
C GLU A 361 12.80 -2.56 2.24
N VAL A 362 11.56 -2.71 1.75
CA VAL A 362 10.33 -2.59 2.54
C VAL A 362 10.16 -3.80 3.45
N ALA A 363 10.42 -4.98 2.90
CA ALA A 363 10.34 -6.25 3.61
C ALA A 363 11.23 -7.32 2.97
N ARG A 364 11.58 -8.31 3.77
CA ARG A 364 12.31 -9.51 3.36
C ARG A 364 11.71 -10.72 4.06
N HIS A 365 11.61 -11.83 3.34
CA HIS A 365 11.31 -13.12 3.93
C HIS A 365 12.26 -14.20 3.42
N VAL A 366 12.60 -15.13 4.30
CA VAL A 366 13.53 -16.22 4.00
C VAL A 366 12.94 -17.52 4.52
N ILE A 367 12.94 -18.56 3.68
CA ILE A 367 12.66 -19.93 4.11
C ILE A 367 13.80 -20.86 3.72
N GLU A 368 13.95 -21.94 4.48
CA GLU A 368 14.85 -23.04 4.15
C GLU A 368 14.03 -24.25 3.70
N LEU A 369 14.35 -24.77 2.52
CA LEU A 369 13.73 -25.97 1.96
C LEU A 369 14.63 -27.18 2.18
N GLY A 370 14.06 -28.31 2.57
CA GLY A 370 14.83 -29.54 2.79
C GLY A 370 15.56 -29.60 4.14
N SER A 371 15.30 -28.66 5.06
CA SER A 371 15.82 -28.77 6.43
C SER A 371 14.96 -29.71 7.27
N GLU A 372 15.59 -30.57 8.08
CA GLU A 372 14.91 -31.39 9.10
C GLU A 372 14.46 -30.56 10.31
N SER A 373 15.10 -29.40 10.52
CA SER A 373 14.76 -28.42 11.56
C SER A 373 14.47 -27.08 10.88
N PRO A 374 13.20 -26.76 10.59
CA PRO A 374 12.87 -25.46 10.00
C PRO A 374 13.38 -24.35 10.92
N ALA A 375 13.94 -23.30 10.32
CA ALA A 375 14.32 -22.09 11.05
C ALA A 375 13.13 -21.56 11.87
N SER A 376 13.41 -20.86 12.97
CA SER A 376 12.38 -20.22 13.81
C SER A 376 11.55 -19.22 12.99
N GLU A 377 10.48 -19.70 12.37
CA GLU A 377 9.50 -18.88 11.66
C GLU A 377 8.76 -18.02 12.68
N GLN A 378 8.87 -16.70 12.56
CA GLN A 378 8.30 -15.77 13.53
C GLN A 378 6.80 -15.56 13.32
N ARG A 379 6.29 -15.84 12.10
CA ARG A 379 4.89 -15.61 11.75
C ARG A 379 4.05 -16.89 11.90
N PRO A 380 2.92 -16.86 12.62
CA PRO A 380 2.08 -18.04 12.80
C PRO A 380 1.60 -18.62 11.47
N ALA A 381 1.71 -19.94 11.30
CA ALA A 381 1.36 -20.61 10.04
C ALA A 381 -0.09 -20.35 9.59
N HIS A 382 -1.05 -20.31 10.53
CA HIS A 382 -2.45 -20.04 10.21
C HIS A 382 -2.68 -18.64 9.60
N GLU A 383 -1.94 -17.63 10.05
CA GLU A 383 -1.98 -16.28 9.48
C GLU A 383 -1.44 -16.27 8.05
N ARG A 384 -0.27 -16.89 7.84
CA ARG A 384 0.38 -16.95 6.52
C ARG A 384 -0.49 -17.68 5.49
N LEU A 385 -1.12 -18.79 5.90
CA LEU A 385 -2.03 -19.56 5.08
C LEU A 385 -3.33 -18.79 4.79
N TRP A 386 -3.85 -18.06 5.78
CA TRP A 386 -4.99 -17.17 5.56
C TRP A 386 -4.65 -16.05 4.56
N GLU A 387 -3.48 -15.43 4.68
CA GLU A 387 -2.99 -14.41 3.74
C GLU A 387 -2.84 -14.93 2.32
N LEU A 388 -2.30 -16.15 2.17
CA LEU A 388 -2.27 -16.85 0.88
C LEU A 388 -3.68 -17.09 0.33
N GLY A 389 -4.61 -17.49 1.19
CA GLY A 389 -6.01 -17.70 0.84
C GLY A 389 -6.67 -16.44 0.28
N ILE A 390 -6.60 -15.31 0.99
CA ILE A 390 -7.19 -14.04 0.51
C ILE A 390 -6.45 -13.48 -0.71
N ALA A 391 -5.15 -13.76 -0.86
CA ALA A 391 -4.36 -13.33 -2.01
C ALA A 391 -4.68 -14.14 -3.29
N LEU A 392 -5.12 -15.40 -3.14
CA LEU A 392 -5.61 -16.29 -4.20
C LEU A 392 -7.13 -16.19 -4.44
N ASP A 393 -7.88 -15.65 -3.47
CA ASP A 393 -9.02 -14.78 -3.82
C ASP A 393 -8.49 -13.63 -4.72
N HIS A 394 -9.18 -12.66 -5.28
CA HIS A 394 -8.61 -11.76 -6.34
C HIS A 394 -8.09 -12.40 -7.66
N GLN A 395 -7.51 -13.60 -7.68
CA GLN A 395 -7.00 -14.28 -8.89
C GLN A 395 -8.15 -14.84 -9.75
N VAL A 396 -7.82 -15.32 -10.95
CA VAL A 396 -8.80 -15.95 -11.85
C VAL A 396 -9.51 -17.14 -11.18
N GLN A 397 -10.73 -17.46 -11.65
CA GLN A 397 -11.62 -18.46 -11.06
C GLN A 397 -10.96 -19.83 -10.88
N GLU A 398 -10.08 -20.21 -11.80
CA GLU A 398 -9.32 -21.47 -11.82
C GLU A 398 -8.37 -21.62 -10.63
N ARG A 399 -8.04 -20.51 -9.94
CA ARG A 399 -7.12 -20.46 -8.80
C ARG A 399 -7.86 -20.48 -7.46
N LEU A 400 -9.19 -20.38 -7.45
CA LEU A 400 -9.99 -20.45 -6.23
C LEU A 400 -9.87 -21.80 -5.48
N PRO A 401 -9.66 -22.96 -6.13
CA PRO A 401 -9.32 -24.18 -5.41
C PRO A 401 -8.03 -24.07 -4.59
N GLU A 402 -7.01 -23.37 -5.09
CA GLU A 402 -5.75 -23.13 -4.37
C GLU A 402 -5.94 -22.16 -3.19
N ALA A 403 -6.87 -21.21 -3.31
CA ALA A 403 -7.29 -20.34 -2.21
C ALA A 403 -7.95 -21.16 -1.10
N ARG A 404 -8.91 -22.02 -1.49
CA ARG A 404 -9.60 -22.91 -0.56
C ARG A 404 -8.65 -23.87 0.16
N GLU A 405 -7.72 -24.49 -0.57
CA GLU A 405 -6.69 -25.36 0.00
C GLU A 405 -5.90 -24.67 1.11
N ALA A 406 -5.44 -23.44 0.86
CA ALA A 406 -4.70 -22.65 1.84
C ALA A 406 -5.57 -22.30 3.06
N LEU A 407 -6.83 -21.93 2.85
CA LEU A 407 -7.76 -21.57 3.92
C LEU A 407 -8.20 -22.77 4.77
N ASP A 408 -8.42 -23.92 4.15
CA ASP A 408 -8.72 -25.17 4.87
C ASP A 408 -7.52 -25.59 5.73
N ALA A 409 -6.29 -25.44 5.20
CA ALA A 409 -5.07 -25.66 5.98
C ALA A 409 -4.93 -24.65 7.13
N ALA A 410 -5.28 -23.38 6.91
CA ALA A 410 -5.32 -22.36 7.97
C ALA A 410 -6.33 -22.72 9.07
N LEU A 411 -7.53 -23.14 8.68
CA LEU A 411 -8.61 -23.53 9.59
C LEU A 411 -8.20 -24.72 10.45
N ALA A 412 -7.61 -25.75 9.83
CA ALA A 412 -7.10 -26.93 10.55
C ALA A 412 -6.04 -26.57 11.59
N ARG A 413 -5.20 -25.55 11.35
CA ARG A 413 -4.21 -25.06 12.33
C ARG A 413 -4.88 -24.37 13.51
N VAL A 414 -5.92 -23.56 13.27
CA VAL A 414 -6.65 -22.82 14.32
C VAL A 414 -7.55 -23.73 15.16
N GLU A 415 -8.10 -24.79 14.56
CA GLU A 415 -8.95 -25.76 15.25
C GLU A 415 -8.17 -26.86 16.00
N ALA A 416 -6.84 -26.86 15.89
CA ALA A 416 -6.00 -27.79 16.63
C ALA A 416 -6.22 -27.64 18.16
N PRO A 417 -6.35 -28.75 18.93
CA PRO A 417 -6.63 -28.68 20.36
C PRO A 417 -5.59 -27.91 21.18
N ASP A 418 -4.33 -27.92 20.72
CA ASP A 418 -3.19 -27.27 21.34
C ASP A 418 -2.91 -25.87 20.78
N PHE A 419 -3.80 -25.31 19.95
CA PHE A 419 -3.58 -24.02 19.28
C PHE A 419 -3.25 -22.89 20.26
N CYS A 420 -4.09 -22.70 21.28
CA CYS A 420 -3.89 -21.65 22.28
C CYS A 420 -2.58 -21.85 23.06
N ASP A 421 -2.26 -23.10 23.42
CA ASP A 421 -1.02 -23.42 24.14
C ASP A 421 0.23 -23.12 23.31
N ARG A 422 0.20 -23.47 22.00
CA ARG A 422 1.33 -23.24 21.09
C ARG A 422 1.51 -21.77 20.69
N THR A 423 0.41 -21.02 20.59
CA THR A 423 0.43 -19.63 20.08
C THR A 423 0.44 -18.59 21.19
N GLY A 424 0.03 -18.95 22.41
CA GLY A 424 -0.23 -18.02 23.51
C GLY A 424 -1.50 -17.19 23.35
N LEU A 425 -2.29 -17.43 22.29
CA LEU A 425 -3.53 -16.70 22.03
C LEU A 425 -4.66 -17.19 22.94
N SER A 426 -5.47 -16.25 23.41
CA SER A 426 -6.69 -16.53 24.16
C SER A 426 -7.75 -17.25 23.30
N PRO A 427 -8.74 -17.92 23.92
CA PRO A 427 -9.86 -18.50 23.19
C PRO A 427 -10.61 -17.48 22.32
N ALA A 428 -10.74 -16.23 22.79
CA ALA A 428 -11.38 -15.17 22.02
C ALA A 428 -10.57 -14.77 20.77
N GLU A 429 -9.25 -14.69 20.89
CA GLU A 429 -8.37 -14.42 19.75
C GLU A 429 -8.37 -15.58 18.75
N ARG A 430 -8.41 -16.83 19.23
CA ARG A 430 -8.60 -18.01 18.37
C ARG A 430 -9.93 -17.93 17.62
N ASP A 431 -11.03 -17.60 18.30
CA ASP A 431 -12.36 -17.52 17.71
C ASP A 431 -12.42 -16.38 16.67
N HIS A 432 -11.75 -15.25 16.92
CA HIS A 432 -11.59 -14.17 15.93
C HIS A 432 -10.77 -14.61 14.70
N ALA A 433 -9.65 -15.30 14.91
CA ALA A 433 -8.85 -15.87 13.83
C ALA A 433 -9.65 -16.88 12.99
N ARG A 434 -10.41 -17.76 13.65
CA ARG A 434 -11.31 -18.72 13.02
C ARG A 434 -12.39 -18.02 12.19
N ALA A 435 -13.06 -17.00 12.75
CA ALA A 435 -14.09 -16.22 12.07
C ALA A 435 -13.55 -15.57 10.78
N ARG A 436 -12.32 -15.05 10.81
CA ARG A 436 -11.67 -14.44 9.65
C ARG A 436 -11.31 -15.44 8.55
N ILE A 437 -10.91 -16.66 8.92
CA ILE A 437 -10.68 -17.75 7.95
C ILE A 437 -12.00 -18.21 7.33
N LEU A 438 -13.05 -18.41 8.13
CA LEU A 438 -14.38 -18.78 7.64
C LEU A 438 -14.98 -17.69 6.72
N ALA A 439 -14.75 -16.42 7.04
CA ALA A 439 -15.13 -15.29 6.19
C ALA A 439 -14.44 -15.33 4.82
N ALA A 440 -13.14 -15.63 4.78
CA ALA A 440 -12.40 -15.79 3.53
C ALA A 440 -12.86 -17.01 2.73
N LEU A 441 -13.14 -18.14 3.40
CA LEU A 441 -13.76 -19.31 2.76
C LEU A 441 -15.13 -18.95 2.16
N GLY A 442 -15.92 -18.15 2.88
CA GLY A 442 -17.21 -17.65 2.41
C GLY A 442 -17.08 -16.76 1.17
N SER A 443 -16.07 -15.88 1.14
CA SER A 443 -15.74 -15.06 -0.05
C SER A 443 -15.40 -15.94 -1.26
N VAL A 444 -14.55 -16.95 -1.07
CA VAL A 444 -14.19 -17.91 -2.11
C VAL A 444 -15.42 -18.68 -2.61
N ALA A 445 -16.25 -19.20 -1.70
CA ALA A 445 -17.49 -19.90 -2.04
C ALA A 445 -18.47 -19.00 -2.82
N ALA A 446 -18.65 -17.75 -2.38
CA ALA A 446 -19.46 -16.75 -3.07
C ALA A 446 -18.97 -16.48 -4.50
N ARG A 447 -17.65 -16.34 -4.70
CA ARG A 447 -17.06 -16.15 -6.02
C ARG A 447 -17.22 -17.38 -6.91
N GLN A 448 -17.24 -18.58 -6.34
CA GLN A 448 -17.52 -19.83 -7.05
C GLN A 448 -19.03 -20.04 -7.32
N GLY A 449 -19.90 -19.12 -6.90
CA GLY A 449 -21.35 -19.25 -7.03
C GLY A 449 -21.97 -20.30 -6.09
N ARG A 450 -21.20 -20.82 -5.12
CA ARG A 450 -21.69 -21.77 -4.10
C ARG A 450 -22.33 -21.00 -2.97
N VAL A 451 -23.50 -20.43 -3.28
CA VAL A 451 -24.18 -19.45 -2.42
C VAL A 451 -24.60 -20.06 -1.10
N ASP A 452 -25.17 -21.27 -1.10
CA ASP A 452 -25.65 -21.91 0.12
C ASP A 452 -24.48 -22.15 1.09
N GLU A 453 -23.33 -22.62 0.60
CA GLU A 453 -22.10 -22.75 1.40
C GLU A 453 -21.62 -21.39 1.95
N ALA A 454 -21.68 -20.32 1.14
CA ALA A 454 -21.30 -18.99 1.59
C ALA A 454 -22.25 -18.43 2.68
N LEU A 455 -23.55 -18.75 2.60
CA LEU A 455 -24.53 -18.39 3.63
C LEU A 455 -24.28 -19.17 4.93
N ASP A 456 -24.02 -20.47 4.84
CA ASP A 456 -23.68 -21.32 5.99
C ASP A 456 -22.39 -20.84 6.68
N LEU A 457 -21.38 -20.45 5.91
CA LEU A 457 -20.15 -19.86 6.44
C LEU A 457 -20.43 -18.51 7.10
N ALA A 458 -21.33 -17.68 6.55
CA ALA A 458 -21.74 -16.44 7.19
C ALA A 458 -22.50 -16.66 8.51
N ASP A 459 -23.28 -17.74 8.63
CA ASP A 459 -23.93 -18.15 9.88
C ASP A 459 -22.88 -18.55 10.94
N GLN A 460 -21.86 -19.32 10.55
CA GLN A 460 -20.77 -19.67 11.46
C GLN A 460 -19.96 -18.47 11.93
N VAL A 461 -19.68 -17.51 11.04
CA VAL A 461 -19.02 -16.24 11.42
C VAL A 461 -19.90 -15.45 12.39
N ALA A 462 -21.22 -15.38 12.15
CA ALA A 462 -22.15 -14.70 13.06
C ALA A 462 -22.24 -15.38 14.42
N ALA A 463 -22.11 -16.71 14.51
CA ALA A 463 -22.08 -17.42 15.78
C ALA A 463 -20.82 -17.09 16.61
N LEU A 464 -19.67 -16.89 15.96
CA LEU A 464 -18.42 -16.50 16.62
C LEU A 464 -18.41 -15.01 16.97
N LEU A 465 -18.97 -14.16 16.10
CA LEU A 465 -18.96 -12.71 16.23
C LEU A 465 -20.37 -12.11 16.01
N PRO A 466 -21.30 -12.25 16.98
CA PRO A 466 -22.71 -11.89 16.80
C PRO A 466 -22.96 -10.42 16.49
N GLU A 467 -22.15 -9.53 17.06
CA GLU A 467 -22.29 -8.07 16.92
C GLU A 467 -21.52 -7.51 15.71
N HIS A 468 -20.76 -8.34 15.00
CA HIS A 468 -19.94 -7.87 13.89
C HIS A 468 -20.81 -7.73 12.62
N PRO A 469 -20.70 -6.65 11.82
CA PRO A 469 -21.54 -6.44 10.64
C PRO A 469 -21.13 -7.28 9.41
N TYR A 470 -19.89 -7.78 9.39
CA TYR A 470 -19.33 -8.53 8.25
C TYR A 470 -20.17 -9.73 7.75
N PRO A 471 -20.81 -10.55 8.60
CA PRO A 471 -21.68 -11.62 8.12
C PRO A 471 -22.80 -11.12 7.20
N HIS A 472 -23.32 -9.89 7.39
CA HIS A 472 -24.28 -9.31 6.46
C HIS A 472 -23.61 -8.94 5.13
N LEU A 473 -22.41 -8.36 5.16
CA LEU A 473 -21.65 -8.09 3.94
C LEU A 473 -21.41 -9.36 3.12
N LEU A 474 -20.99 -10.46 3.77
CA LEU A 474 -20.77 -11.74 3.12
C LEU A 474 -22.05 -12.29 2.48
N ARG A 475 -23.18 -12.30 3.20
CA ARG A 475 -24.49 -12.74 2.66
C ARG A 475 -24.92 -11.89 1.47
N GLY A 476 -24.83 -10.56 1.60
CA GLY A 476 -25.18 -9.62 0.53
C GLY A 476 -24.37 -9.87 -0.74
N ARG A 477 -23.04 -9.99 -0.60
CA ARG A 477 -22.14 -10.29 -1.74
C ARG A 477 -22.39 -11.67 -2.34
N ALA A 478 -22.61 -12.70 -1.52
CA ALA A 478 -22.89 -14.05 -2.01
C ALA A 478 -24.18 -14.10 -2.84
N LEU A 479 -25.25 -13.47 -2.36
CA LEU A 479 -26.53 -13.40 -3.07
C LEU A 479 -26.44 -12.54 -4.35
N ALA A 480 -25.74 -11.41 -4.29
CA ALA A 480 -25.47 -10.55 -5.43
C ALA A 480 -24.70 -11.27 -6.54
N LYS A 481 -23.73 -12.13 -6.20
CA LYS A 481 -22.93 -12.90 -7.17
C LYS A 481 -23.75 -13.84 -8.04
N VAL A 482 -24.95 -14.23 -7.60
CA VAL A 482 -25.89 -15.05 -8.37
C VAL A 482 -27.18 -14.29 -8.73
N TRP A 483 -27.11 -12.96 -8.81
CA TRP A 483 -28.21 -12.10 -9.23
C TRP A 483 -29.48 -12.21 -8.37
N ARG A 484 -29.37 -12.69 -7.11
CA ARG A 484 -30.48 -12.71 -6.14
C ARG A 484 -30.59 -11.34 -5.44
N TRP A 485 -30.70 -10.28 -6.23
CA TRP A 485 -30.60 -8.88 -5.79
C TRP A 485 -31.57 -8.52 -4.66
N ALA A 486 -32.84 -8.90 -4.79
CA ALA A 486 -33.87 -8.62 -3.78
C ALA A 486 -33.54 -9.21 -2.39
N GLN A 487 -32.81 -10.33 -2.33
CA GLN A 487 -32.35 -10.93 -1.08
C GLN A 487 -31.02 -10.32 -0.60
N ALA A 488 -30.18 -9.85 -1.54
CA ALA A 488 -28.91 -9.21 -1.23
C ALA A 488 -29.07 -7.82 -0.59
N VAL A 489 -29.99 -7.00 -1.11
CA VAL A 489 -30.22 -5.61 -0.68
C VAL A 489 -30.35 -5.45 0.85
N PRO A 490 -31.22 -6.16 1.58
CA PRO A 490 -31.36 -5.94 3.03
C PRO A 490 -30.08 -6.27 3.82
N HIS A 491 -29.22 -7.15 3.29
CA HIS A 491 -27.92 -7.45 3.88
C HIS A 491 -26.88 -6.37 3.57
N LEU A 492 -26.86 -5.84 2.34
CA LEU A 492 -25.99 -4.74 1.94
C LEU A 492 -26.36 -3.44 2.67
N GLU A 493 -27.65 -3.16 2.87
CA GLU A 493 -28.13 -2.02 3.66
C GLU A 493 -27.65 -2.07 5.11
N ARG A 494 -27.73 -3.24 5.75
CA ARG A 494 -27.22 -3.43 7.13
C ARG A 494 -25.71 -3.25 7.21
N ALA A 495 -24.97 -3.77 6.22
CA ALA A 495 -23.52 -3.56 6.16
C ALA A 495 -23.19 -2.06 5.96
N LEU A 496 -23.94 -1.35 5.10
CA LEU A 496 -23.72 0.06 4.83
C LEU A 496 -24.08 0.93 6.05
N ALA A 497 -25.15 0.60 6.77
CA ALA A 497 -25.50 1.27 8.02
C ALA A 497 -24.37 1.19 9.06
N ALA A 498 -23.61 0.09 9.10
CA ALA A 498 -22.45 -0.06 9.97
C ALA A 498 -21.18 0.64 9.46
N SER A 499 -21.14 1.07 8.19
CA SER A 499 -19.99 1.75 7.57
C SER A 499 -20.47 2.73 6.48
N PRO A 500 -21.18 3.81 6.86
CA PRO A 500 -21.94 4.65 5.93
C PRO A 500 -21.07 5.49 4.97
N ARG A 501 -19.77 5.58 5.26
CA ARG A 501 -18.80 6.32 4.44
C ARG A 501 -18.09 5.45 3.40
N SER A 502 -18.43 4.16 3.29
CA SER A 502 -17.81 3.24 2.33
C SER A 502 -18.27 3.53 0.89
N PRO A 503 -17.41 4.08 0.01
CA PRO A 503 -17.77 4.26 -1.39
C PRO A 503 -18.00 2.93 -2.10
N THR A 504 -17.20 1.90 -1.79
CA THR A 504 -17.33 0.58 -2.40
C THR A 504 -18.69 -0.05 -2.09
N LEU A 505 -19.11 -0.04 -0.83
CA LEU A 505 -20.38 -0.64 -0.45
C LEU A 505 -21.59 0.16 -0.94
N ALA A 506 -21.48 1.49 -1.00
CA ALA A 506 -22.51 2.33 -1.62
C ALA A 506 -22.70 1.97 -3.10
N ALA A 507 -21.61 1.74 -3.84
CA ALA A 507 -21.67 1.30 -5.23
C ALA A 507 -22.24 -0.12 -5.38
N GLU A 508 -21.85 -1.06 -4.52
CA GLU A 508 -22.40 -2.43 -4.50
C GLU A 508 -23.91 -2.43 -4.24
N LEU A 509 -24.39 -1.61 -3.29
CA LEU A 509 -25.81 -1.47 -3.02
C LEU A 509 -26.55 -0.81 -4.18
N ALA A 510 -25.99 0.24 -4.77
CA ALA A 510 -26.59 0.92 -5.92
C ALA A 510 -26.72 0.02 -7.16
N LEU A 511 -25.82 -0.96 -7.34
CA LEU A 511 -25.92 -1.97 -8.40
C LEU A 511 -26.99 -3.04 -8.11
N ALA A 512 -27.32 -3.26 -6.84
CA ALA A 512 -28.31 -4.25 -6.41
C ALA A 512 -29.74 -3.71 -6.37
N LEU A 513 -29.90 -2.39 -6.30
CA LEU A 513 -31.17 -1.65 -6.43
C LEU A 513 -31.54 -1.47 -7.91
#